data_AF-A0A962HL97-F1
#
_entry.id   AF-A0A962HL97-F1
#
_cell.length_a   1.000
_cell.length_b   1.000
_cell.length_c   1.000
_cell.angle_alpha   90.00
_cell.angle_beta   90.00
_cell.angle_gamma   90.00
#
_symmetry.space_group_name_H-M   'P 1'
#
loop_
_entity.id
_entity.type
_entity.pdbx_description
1 polymer ?
#
loop_
_entity_poly.entity_id
_entity_poly.type
_entity_poly.pdbx_seq_one_letter_code
_entity_poly.pdbx_strand_id
1 'polypeptide(L)' 'MNIFSRIFNTVFDPREKEIRKAIRELHALNDRELDDLGLSRYGIEAAVRNGHPDTDNTRRAA' A
#
# COMPACT_ATOMS: atom_id res chain seq x y z
N MET A 1 -26.22 0.68 -22.82
CA MET A 1 -25.24 0.46 -21.71
C MET A 1 -24.12 -0.39 -22.28
N ASN A 2 -22.96 0.21 -22.58
CA ASN A 2 -21.96 -0.42 -23.44
C ASN A 2 -21.02 -1.31 -22.63
N ILE A 3 -20.89 -2.57 -23.07
CA ILE A 3 -20.05 -3.59 -22.43
C ILE A 3 -18.56 -3.18 -22.40
N PHE A 4 -18.14 -2.39 -23.39
CA PHE A 4 -16.80 -1.80 -23.49
C PHE A 4 -16.45 -0.92 -22.28
N SER A 5 -17.41 -0.23 -21.68
CA SER A 5 -17.16 0.63 -20.51
C SER A 5 -16.86 -0.15 -19.23
N ARG A 6 -17.21 -1.45 -19.15
CA ARG A 6 -16.86 -2.31 -18.00
C ARG A 6 -15.46 -2.91 -18.09
N ILE A 7 -14.97 -3.16 -19.30
CA ILE A 7 -13.65 -3.79 -19.52
C ILE A 7 -12.52 -2.77 -19.31
N PHE A 8 -12.69 -1.53 -19.78
CA PHE A 8 -11.65 -0.51 -19.63
C PHE A 8 -11.57 0.09 -18.21
N ASN A 9 -12.68 0.14 -17.47
CA ASN A 9 -12.69 0.74 -16.12
C ASN A 9 -11.96 -0.11 -15.07
N THR A 10 -11.84 -1.42 -15.26
CA THR A 10 -11.20 -2.31 -14.28
C THR A 10 -9.68 -2.28 -14.34
N VAL A 11 -9.09 -2.02 -15.52
CA VAL A 11 -7.62 -1.94 -15.69
C VAL A 11 -7.07 -0.62 -15.16
N PHE A 12 -7.89 0.44 -15.20
CA PHE A 12 -7.57 1.75 -14.63
C PHE A 12 -8.24 1.91 -13.26
N ASP A 13 -7.92 1.04 -12.29
CA ASP A 13 -8.29 1.34 -10.90
C ASP A 13 -7.42 2.51 -10.41
N PRO A 14 -7.99 3.70 -10.15
CA PRO A 14 -7.22 4.84 -9.66
C PRO A 14 -6.50 4.52 -8.35
N ARG A 15 -6.99 3.56 -7.56
CA ARG A 15 -6.33 3.11 -6.33
C ARG A 15 -5.03 2.38 -6.59
N GLU A 16 -4.92 1.61 -7.68
CA GLU A 16 -3.68 0.91 -8.03
C GLU A 16 -2.56 1.91 -8.38
N LYS A 17 -2.91 3.06 -8.98
CA LYS A 17 -1.95 4.15 -9.18
C LYS A 17 -1.44 4.72 -7.86
N GLU A 18 -2.34 4.98 -6.92
CA GLU A 18 -1.97 5.51 -5.60
C GLU A 18 -1.16 4.48 -4.78
N ILE A 19 -1.49 3.19 -4.85
CA ILE A 19 -0.71 2.10 -4.24
C ILE A 19 0.72 2.08 -4.78
N ARG A 20 0.89 2.13 -6.11
CA ARG A 20 2.24 2.15 -6.72
C ARG A 20 3.03 3.39 -6.34
N LYS A 21 2.36 4.54 -6.27
CA LYS A 21 2.97 5.79 -5.83
C LYS A 21 3.47 5.68 -4.38
N ALA A 22 2.64 5.18 -3.48
CA ALA A 22 3.00 4.97 -2.07
C ALA A 22 4.18 3.99 -1.92
N ILE A 23 4.16 2.86 -2.64
CA ILE A 23 5.28 1.90 -2.63
C ILE A 23 6.58 2.57 -3.07
N ARG A 24 6.55 3.37 -4.14
CA ARG A 24 7.72 4.08 -4.64
C ARG A 24 8.24 5.11 -3.63
N GLU A 25 7.35 5.86 -2.99
CA GLU A 25 7.70 6.86 -1.98
C GLU A 25 8.34 6.19 -0.76
N LEU A 26 7.80 5.06 -0.29
CA LEU A 26 8.41 4.29 0.81
C LEU A 26 9.76 3.70 0.43
N HIS A 27 9.94 3.22 -0.80
CA HIS A 27 11.25 2.74 -1.26
C HIS A 27 12.31 3.85 -1.36
N ALA A 28 11.90 5.11 -1.50
CA ALA A 28 12.81 6.25 -1.51
C ALA A 28 13.35 6.60 -0.11
N LEU A 29 12.68 6.14 0.95
CA LEU A 29 13.15 6.27 2.32
C LEU A 29 14.37 5.37 2.57
N ASN A 30 15.25 5.81 3.45
CA ASN A 30 16.36 5.00 3.93
C ASN A 30 15.90 3.97 4.98
N ASP A 31 16.74 3.00 5.28
CA ASP A 31 16.34 1.88 6.16
C ASP A 31 16.03 2.33 7.60
N ARG A 32 16.64 3.42 8.07
CA ARG A 32 16.35 3.99 9.40
C ARG A 32 14.99 4.67 9.43
N GLU A 33 14.65 5.42 8.38
CA GLU A 33 13.32 6.03 8.23
C GLU A 33 12.23 4.97 8.10
N LEU A 34 12.52 3.85 7.44
CA LEU A 34 11.60 2.70 7.38
C LEU A 34 11.46 2.02 8.75
N ASP A 35 12.56 1.83 9.47
CA ASP A 35 12.57 1.23 10.82
C ASP A 35 11.79 2.08 11.83
N ASP A 36 11.90 3.41 11.77
CA ASP A 36 11.11 4.33 12.59
C ASP A 36 9.59 4.20 12.34
N LEU A 37 9.19 3.74 11.14
CA LEU A 37 7.81 3.42 10.79
C LEU A 37 7.40 1.97 11.11
N GLY A 38 8.32 1.16 11.65
CA GLY A 38 8.12 -0.27 11.87
C GLY A 38 8.12 -1.10 10.59
N LEU A 39 8.61 -0.55 9.47
CA LEU A 39 8.57 -1.19 8.16
C LEU A 39 9.94 -1.74 7.77
N SER A 40 9.95 -2.93 7.20
CA SER A 40 11.10 -3.44 6.46
C SER A 40 10.91 -3.22 4.96
N ARG A 41 12.01 -3.04 4.21
CA ARG A 41 11.96 -2.84 2.75
C ARG A 41 11.25 -3.97 2.01
N TYR A 42 11.35 -5.20 2.52
CA TYR A 42 10.66 -6.38 1.99
C TYR A 42 9.16 -6.40 2.32
N GLY A 43 8.74 -5.71 3.39
CA GLY A 43 7.34 -5.65 3.84
C GLY A 43 6.53 -4.49 3.25
N ILE A 44 7.15 -3.53 2.55
CA ILE A 44 6.50 -2.32 2.02
C ILE A 44 5.26 -2.64 1.19
N GLU A 45 5.37 -3.55 0.21
CA GLU A 45 4.25 -3.86 -0.67
C GLU A 45 3.08 -4.50 0.09
N ALA A 46 3.38 -5.45 0.98
CA ALA A 46 2.37 -6.08 1.82
C ALA A 46 1.69 -5.06 2.75
N ALA A 47 2.46 -4.16 3.36
CA ALA A 47 1.93 -3.13 4.26
C ALA A 47 1.04 -2.11 3.53
N VAL A 48 1.39 -1.69 2.32
CA VAL A 48 0.59 -0.74 1.53
C VAL A 48 -0.69 -1.40 1.02
N ARG A 49 -0.63 -2.67 0.58
CA ARG A 49 -1.79 -3.36 -0.02
C ARG A 49 -2.75 -3.94 1.03
N ASN A 50 -2.24 -4.47 2.13
CA ASN A 50 -3.02 -5.23 3.11
C ASN A 50 -3.13 -4.52 4.48
N GLY A 51 -2.44 -3.40 4.66
CA GLY A 51 -2.24 -2.77 5.97
C GLY A 51 -1.03 -3.34 6.71
N HIS A 52 -0.39 -2.51 7.53
CA HIS A 52 0.75 -2.92 8.34
C HIS A 52 0.26 -3.65 9.61
N PRO A 53 0.50 -4.96 9.75
CA PRO A 53 -0.13 -5.79 10.79
C PRO A 53 0.22 -5.36 12.22
N ASP A 54 1.39 -4.76 12.43
CA ASP A 54 1.85 -4.35 13.76
C ASP A 54 1.13 -3.11 14.31
N THR A 55 0.38 -2.39 13.45
CA THR A 55 -0.45 -1.24 13.89
C THR A 55 -1.89 -1.59 14.26
N ASP A 56 -2.39 -2.80 13.93
CA ASP A 56 -3.74 -3.24 14.33
C ASP A 56 -3.75 -3.91 15.71
N ASN A 57 -2.63 -4.55 16.11
CA ASN A 57 -2.52 -5.21 17.41
C ASN A 57 -2.67 -4.22 18.59
N THR A 58 -2.23 -2.97 18.42
CA THR A 58 -2.31 -1.93 19.47
C THR A 58 -3.72 -1.36 19.67
N ARG A 59 -4.63 -1.48 18.68
CA ARG A 59 -6.02 -0.97 18.81
C ARG A 59 -7.00 -2.01 19.37
N ARG A 60 -6.68 -3.30 19.30
CA ARG A 60 -7.56 -4.38 19.79
C ARG A 60 -7.38 -4.72 21.27
N ALA A 61 -6.35 -4.16 21.92
CA ALA A 61 -6.02 -4.40 23.32
C ALA A 61 -6.37 -3.23 24.27
N ALA A 62 -7.15 -2.24 23.82
CA ALA A 62 -7.60 -1.09 24.62
C ALA A 62 -9.12 -1.08 24.82
#